data_AF-A0A532EH14-F1
#
_entry.id   AF-A0A532EH14-F1
#
_cell.length_a   1.000
_cell.length_b   1.000
_cell.length_c   1.000
_cell.angle_alpha   90.00
_cell.angle_beta   90.00
_cell.angle_gamma   90.00
#
_symmetry.space_group_name_H-M   'P 1'
#
loop_
_entity.id
_entity.type
_entity.pdbx_description
1 polymer ?
#
loop_
_entity_poly.entity_id
_entity_poly.type
_entity_poly.pdbx_seq_one_letter_code
_entity_poly.pdbx_strand_id
1 'polypeptide(L)'
;MQPLLERLMTTFPDAVRGVEVDTARNEITARVAAARIVDVARWLHDTPEASFDHITDICSVDYPNDPERFEVVYQLLSLAHRRRIRLKARVTEDAPQIASVTGIWKGAEFMEREVYDLMGITFVGHPDLRRILLPEDYEEGHPLRKDFPTEGRGWRSSFPFIPRLDEAPEEQTEGEVPEQEKQAYLVAEHQGGTRRREELLLNMGPQHPSTHGVLRVVLELDGERIVKATPDLGYLHRGVEKLAEGLHYMQVIPHTDRLDYVCAMTNNYAYVRAVEKLLDITVPERAEYVRTIVAEMQRIIGHLFWLGTQALDIGAMTVFFWTFREREVLLDMFEKLCGARLTLNYYRIGGVDSDFTPDLVVRLKAFLQTFPEKVNEYNQLLMSNRIWVGRTKDVAVISAEDAINFGLTGPSLRGSGVDYDVRKYEPYGVYDKVEWEVPVGKRGDTYDRYWVRMEEMRQSARIIAQCLDQMPEGPIMADVPHVIPPPKAKVMRDMESLIHHFIIFTQGFKPPKGETYC
;
A
#
# COMPACT_ATOMS: atom_id res chain seq x y z
N MET A 1 17.81 -17.60 -13.14
CA MET A 1 17.70 -16.17 -13.48
C MET A 1 18.78 -15.70 -14.45
N GLN A 2 20.05 -16.03 -14.25
CA GLN A 2 21.13 -15.76 -15.22
C GLN A 2 20.82 -16.12 -16.69
N PRO A 3 20.26 -17.30 -17.04
CA PRO A 3 19.97 -17.62 -18.44
C PRO A 3 18.86 -16.75 -19.06
N LEU A 4 17.95 -16.22 -18.25
CA LEU A 4 16.89 -15.32 -18.72
C LEU A 4 17.44 -13.92 -19.02
N LEU A 5 18.38 -13.45 -18.20
CA LEU A 5 19.07 -12.18 -18.41
C LEU A 5 20.00 -12.25 -19.63
N GLU A 6 20.75 -13.34 -19.77
CA GLU A 6 21.58 -13.59 -20.96
C GLU A 6 20.72 -13.62 -22.23
N ARG A 7 19.57 -14.31 -22.20
CA ARG A 7 18.62 -14.30 -23.31
C ARG A 7 18.10 -12.90 -23.61
N LEU A 8 17.67 -12.16 -22.60
CA LEU A 8 17.19 -10.79 -22.74
C LEU A 8 18.26 -9.89 -23.40
N MET A 9 19.52 -10.02 -23.01
CA MET A 9 20.65 -9.31 -23.62
C MET A 9 20.92 -9.76 -25.07
N THR A 10 20.81 -11.06 -25.38
CA THR A 10 21.00 -11.56 -26.75
C THR A 10 19.85 -11.19 -27.69
N THR A 11 18.61 -11.12 -27.19
CA THR A 11 17.44 -10.78 -27.99
C THR A 11 17.35 -9.28 -28.23
N PHE A 12 17.77 -8.45 -27.27
CA PHE A 12 17.73 -7.00 -27.37
C PHE A 12 19.08 -6.33 -27.00
N PRO A 13 20.12 -6.52 -27.83
CA PRO A 13 21.45 -5.94 -27.55
C PRO A 13 21.41 -4.40 -27.52
N ASP A 14 20.56 -3.78 -28.34
CA ASP A 14 20.45 -2.31 -28.44
C ASP A 14 19.49 -1.69 -27.40
N ALA A 15 18.61 -2.48 -26.80
CA ALA A 15 17.61 -1.98 -25.85
C ALA A 15 18.09 -2.01 -24.40
N VAL A 16 18.96 -2.96 -24.04
CA VAL A 16 19.36 -3.22 -22.66
C VAL A 16 20.72 -2.55 -22.42
N ARG A 17 20.70 -1.40 -21.76
CA ARG A 17 21.91 -0.59 -21.49
C ARG A 17 22.77 -1.17 -20.37
N GLY A 18 22.19 -1.98 -19.48
CA GLY A 18 22.91 -2.65 -18.41
C GLY A 18 22.00 -3.50 -17.54
N VAL A 19 22.56 -4.54 -16.93
CA VAL A 19 21.86 -5.40 -15.97
C VAL A 19 22.65 -5.40 -14.66
N GLU A 20 21.98 -5.07 -13.58
CA GLU A 20 22.52 -5.10 -12.22
C GLU A 20 21.82 -6.22 -11.46
N VAL A 21 22.61 -7.18 -10.98
CA VAL A 21 22.13 -8.27 -10.13
C VAL A 21 22.67 -8.00 -8.73
N ASP A 22 21.81 -7.55 -7.83
CA ASP A 22 22.12 -7.44 -6.41
C ASP A 22 21.83 -8.80 -5.77
N THR A 23 22.87 -9.63 -5.65
CA THR A 23 22.77 -10.95 -5.03
C THR A 23 22.53 -10.88 -3.53
N ALA A 24 22.92 -9.79 -2.85
CA ALA A 24 22.69 -9.62 -1.42
C ALA A 24 21.20 -9.34 -1.13
N ARG A 25 20.54 -8.58 -2.01
CA ARG A 25 19.13 -8.20 -1.86
C ARG A 25 18.15 -9.05 -2.66
N ASN A 26 18.67 -10.03 -3.42
CA ASN A 26 17.92 -10.87 -4.37
C ASN A 26 17.09 -10.04 -5.35
N GLU A 27 17.64 -8.91 -5.80
CA GLU A 27 17.00 -7.96 -6.70
C GLU A 27 17.73 -7.92 -8.03
N ILE A 28 16.95 -7.92 -9.11
CA ILE A 28 17.47 -7.88 -10.47
C ILE A 28 16.91 -6.63 -11.13
N THR A 29 17.82 -5.78 -11.61
CA THR A 29 17.49 -4.53 -12.28
C THR A 29 18.02 -4.57 -13.70
N ALA A 30 17.14 -4.40 -14.68
CA ALA A 30 17.52 -4.22 -16.07
C ALA A 30 17.25 -2.78 -16.49
N ARG A 31 18.29 -2.08 -16.95
CA ARG A 31 18.21 -0.73 -17.50
C ARG A 31 17.92 -0.83 -19.00
N VAL A 32 16.80 -0.28 -19.41
CA VAL A 32 16.26 -0.37 -20.77
C VAL A 32 16.14 1.02 -21.36
N ALA A 33 16.42 1.16 -22.65
CA ALA A 33 16.18 2.40 -23.38
C ALA A 33 14.66 2.69 -23.45
N ALA A 34 14.25 3.91 -23.11
CA ALA A 34 12.83 4.30 -23.07
C ALA A 34 12.08 4.00 -24.37
N ALA A 35 12.73 4.16 -25.53
CA ALA A 35 12.13 3.90 -26.84
C ALA A 35 11.74 2.42 -27.09
N ARG A 36 12.34 1.47 -26.35
CA ARG A 36 12.12 0.02 -26.53
C ARG A 36 11.48 -0.64 -25.31
N ILE A 37 10.96 0.14 -24.36
CA ILE A 37 10.38 -0.39 -23.11
C ILE A 37 9.22 -1.34 -23.38
N VAL A 38 8.32 -0.99 -24.31
CA VAL A 38 7.14 -1.81 -24.65
C VAL A 38 7.54 -3.14 -25.27
N ASP A 39 8.59 -3.17 -26.10
CA ASP A 39 9.04 -4.41 -26.73
C ASP A 39 9.65 -5.37 -25.70
N VAL A 40 10.47 -4.85 -24.78
CA VAL A 40 11.08 -5.65 -23.71
C VAL A 40 10.01 -6.10 -22.72
N ALA A 41 9.07 -5.22 -22.35
CA ALA A 41 7.94 -5.53 -21.50
C ALA A 41 7.07 -6.64 -22.09
N ARG A 42 6.71 -6.54 -23.38
CA ARG A 42 5.92 -7.55 -24.08
C ARG A 42 6.65 -8.88 -24.17
N TRP A 43 7.96 -8.86 -24.44
CA TRP A 43 8.76 -10.08 -24.43
C TRP A 43 8.80 -10.75 -23.05
N LEU A 44 8.95 -9.98 -21.97
CA LEU A 44 8.94 -10.48 -20.59
C LEU A 44 7.57 -11.06 -20.18
N HIS A 45 6.49 -10.48 -20.69
CA HIS A 45 5.13 -10.96 -20.48
C HIS A 45 4.85 -12.26 -21.26
N ASP A 46 5.10 -12.25 -22.57
CA ASP A 46 4.66 -13.31 -23.49
C ASP A 46 5.58 -14.55 -23.48
N THR A 47 6.84 -14.39 -23.06
CA THR A 47 7.80 -15.50 -23.05
C THR A 47 7.47 -16.47 -21.92
N PRO A 48 7.16 -17.76 -22.19
CA PRO A 48 6.74 -18.71 -21.15
C PRO A 48 7.79 -18.94 -20.05
N GLU A 49 9.07 -18.79 -20.37
CA GLU A 49 10.17 -18.92 -19.40
C GLU A 49 10.30 -17.72 -18.45
N ALA A 50 9.74 -16.57 -18.83
CA ALA A 50 9.75 -15.32 -18.07
C ALA A 50 8.42 -15.11 -17.35
N SER A 51 7.32 -15.13 -18.12
CA SER A 51 5.92 -15.06 -17.67
C SER A 51 5.71 -14.01 -16.58
N PHE A 52 6.13 -12.77 -16.83
CA PHE A 52 5.88 -11.63 -15.93
C PHE A 52 4.47 -11.11 -16.16
N ASP A 53 3.51 -11.76 -15.51
CA ASP A 53 2.07 -11.55 -15.64
C ASP A 53 1.53 -10.49 -14.67
N HIS A 54 2.21 -10.25 -13.55
CA HIS A 54 1.75 -9.33 -12.51
C HIS A 54 2.59 -8.05 -12.45
N ILE A 55 1.97 -6.91 -12.73
CA ILE A 55 2.56 -5.59 -12.46
C ILE A 55 2.32 -5.21 -11.00
N THR A 56 3.40 -4.96 -10.26
CA THR A 56 3.30 -4.72 -8.81
C THR A 56 3.28 -3.23 -8.51
N ASP A 57 4.12 -2.46 -9.19
CA ASP A 57 4.21 -1.01 -9.01
C ASP A 57 4.90 -0.34 -10.21
N ILE A 58 4.56 0.92 -10.48
CA ILE A 58 5.31 1.81 -11.36
C ILE A 58 5.60 3.08 -10.57
N CYS A 59 6.87 3.33 -10.31
CA CYS A 59 7.32 4.53 -9.62
C CYS A 59 8.32 5.31 -10.47
N SER A 60 8.70 6.49 -10.01
CA SER A 60 9.62 7.36 -10.72
C SER A 60 10.60 8.06 -9.79
N VAL A 61 11.77 8.37 -10.32
CA VAL A 61 12.87 9.00 -9.58
C VAL A 61 13.39 10.20 -10.36
N ASP A 62 13.63 11.30 -9.64
CA ASP A 62 14.20 12.54 -10.18
C ASP A 62 15.69 12.64 -9.80
N TYR A 63 16.56 12.72 -10.83
CA TYR A 63 18.00 12.92 -10.73
C TYR A 63 18.40 14.29 -11.34
N PRO A 64 18.32 15.41 -10.58
CA PRO A 64 18.52 16.76 -11.12
C PRO A 64 19.90 17.02 -11.75
N ASN A 65 20.92 16.25 -11.36
CA ASN A 65 22.29 16.41 -11.83
C ASN A 65 22.62 15.58 -13.08
N ASP A 66 21.68 14.76 -13.57
CA ASP A 66 21.88 13.84 -14.69
C ASP A 66 21.20 14.40 -15.96
N PRO A 67 21.83 14.34 -17.16
CA PRO A 67 21.17 14.72 -18.41
C PRO A 67 19.88 13.92 -18.68
N GLU A 68 19.85 12.63 -18.31
CA GLU A 68 18.61 11.85 -18.32
C GLU A 68 17.97 11.90 -16.93
N ARG A 69 17.39 13.07 -16.63
CA ARG A 69 16.90 13.47 -15.31
C ARG A 69 15.86 12.51 -14.71
N PHE A 70 14.89 12.06 -15.50
CA PHE A 70 13.76 11.27 -14.99
C PHE A 70 13.99 9.78 -15.24
N GLU A 71 13.80 8.95 -14.20
CA GLU A 71 13.86 7.49 -14.31
C GLU A 71 12.50 6.89 -13.92
N VAL A 72 11.88 6.16 -14.84
CA VAL A 72 10.67 5.38 -14.57
C VAL A 72 11.06 3.96 -14.23
N VAL A 73 10.53 3.44 -13.12
CA VAL A 73 10.88 2.16 -12.54
C VAL A 73 9.63 1.27 -12.52
N TYR A 74 9.70 0.13 -13.21
CA TYR A 74 8.62 -0.85 -13.26
C TYR A 74 8.99 -2.05 -12.40
N GLN A 75 8.16 -2.38 -11.41
CA GLN A 75 8.32 -3.58 -10.57
C GLN A 75 7.42 -4.69 -11.11
N LEU A 76 8.03 -5.71 -11.72
CA LEU A 76 7.31 -6.83 -12.31
C LEU A 76 7.51 -8.10 -11.47
N LEU A 77 6.44 -8.87 -11.36
CA LEU A 77 6.41 -10.15 -10.66
C LEU A 77 5.89 -11.22 -11.62
N SER A 78 6.60 -12.34 -11.68
CA SER A 78 6.10 -13.57 -12.30
C SER A 78 5.50 -14.45 -11.20
N LEU A 79 4.18 -14.66 -11.24
CA LEU A 79 3.50 -15.53 -10.28
C LEU A 79 3.84 -17.00 -10.53
N ALA A 80 3.94 -17.40 -11.80
CA ALA A 80 4.27 -18.76 -12.20
C ALA A 80 5.68 -19.19 -11.75
N HIS A 81 6.69 -18.33 -11.97
CA HIS A 81 8.09 -18.66 -11.68
C HIS A 81 8.61 -18.06 -10.38
N ARG A 82 7.79 -17.28 -9.66
CA ARG A 82 8.08 -16.67 -8.35
C ARG A 82 9.33 -15.79 -8.37
N ARG A 83 9.43 -14.94 -9.39
CA ARG A 83 10.61 -14.08 -9.63
C ARG A 83 10.18 -12.64 -9.78
N ARG A 84 10.98 -11.73 -9.25
CA ARG A 84 10.83 -10.29 -9.42
C ARG A 84 11.89 -9.77 -10.39
N ILE A 85 11.52 -8.80 -11.21
CA ILE A 85 12.46 -8.03 -12.02
C ILE A 85 12.06 -6.55 -11.98
N ARG A 86 13.05 -5.69 -11.85
CA ARG A 86 12.89 -4.24 -11.95
C ARG A 86 13.36 -3.81 -13.34
N LEU A 87 12.51 -3.11 -14.07
CA LEU A 87 12.91 -2.43 -15.30
C LEU A 87 13.08 -0.94 -15.02
N LYS A 88 14.13 -0.35 -15.57
CA LYS A 88 14.39 1.08 -15.44
C LYS A 88 14.54 1.71 -16.81
N ALA A 89 13.76 2.74 -17.07
CA ALA A 89 13.84 3.53 -18.29
C ALA A 89 14.08 4.99 -17.93
N ARG A 90 15.15 5.56 -18.47
CA ARG A 90 15.48 6.97 -18.26
C ARG A 90 15.02 7.85 -19.41
N VAL A 91 14.62 9.07 -19.09
CA VAL A 91 14.03 10.05 -19.98
C VAL A 91 14.59 11.45 -19.65
N THR A 92 14.79 12.25 -20.69
CA THR A 92 15.29 13.63 -20.59
C THR A 92 14.19 14.61 -20.19
N GLU A 93 14.57 15.74 -19.60
CA GLU A 93 13.62 16.81 -19.22
C GLU A 93 12.99 17.52 -20.43
N ASP A 94 13.73 17.68 -21.53
CA ASP A 94 13.24 18.36 -22.74
C ASP A 94 12.10 17.59 -23.44
N ALA A 95 12.07 16.27 -23.25
CA ALA A 95 11.09 15.37 -23.83
C ALA A 95 10.75 14.25 -22.84
N PRO A 96 10.00 14.54 -21.75
CA PRO A 96 9.68 13.60 -20.69
C PRO A 96 8.56 12.64 -21.15
N GLN A 97 8.82 11.90 -22.22
CA GLN A 97 7.85 11.01 -22.86
C GLN A 97 8.34 9.56 -22.83
N ILE A 98 7.44 8.64 -22.52
CA ILE A 98 7.68 7.20 -22.57
C ILE A 98 6.44 6.50 -23.11
N ALA A 99 6.58 5.35 -23.77
CA ALA A 99 5.44 4.60 -24.27
C ALA A 99 4.72 3.86 -23.13
N SER A 100 3.38 3.89 -23.15
CA SER A 100 2.54 3.24 -22.15
C SER A 100 2.61 1.71 -22.23
N VAL A 101 2.63 1.04 -21.07
CA VAL A 101 2.55 -0.42 -20.95
C VAL A 101 1.13 -0.92 -20.62
N THR A 102 0.13 -0.03 -20.62
CA THR A 102 -1.29 -0.37 -20.37
C THR A 102 -1.85 -1.42 -21.34
N GLY A 103 -1.34 -1.48 -22.57
CA GLY A 103 -1.71 -2.51 -23.55
C GLY A 103 -1.19 -3.91 -23.22
N ILE A 104 -0.28 -4.04 -22.25
CA ILE A 104 0.26 -5.31 -21.75
C ILE A 104 -0.40 -5.63 -20.40
N TRP A 105 -0.29 -4.72 -19.43
CA TRP A 105 -0.91 -4.86 -18.11
C TRP A 105 -1.95 -3.76 -17.89
N LYS A 106 -3.21 -4.15 -17.67
CA LYS A 106 -4.29 -3.18 -17.41
C LYS A 106 -4.07 -2.39 -16.11
N GLY A 107 -3.43 -3.00 -15.11
CA GLY A 107 -3.11 -2.35 -13.84
C GLY A 107 -2.20 -1.12 -13.96
N ALA A 108 -1.44 -1.01 -15.06
CA ALA A 108 -0.59 0.14 -15.33
C ALA A 108 -1.37 1.45 -15.50
N GLU A 109 -2.68 1.38 -15.78
CA GLU A 109 -3.51 2.57 -16.02
C GLU A 109 -3.48 3.56 -14.85
N PHE A 110 -3.62 3.08 -13.61
CA PHE A 110 -3.59 3.96 -12.44
C PHE A 110 -2.17 4.42 -12.10
N MET A 111 -1.19 3.51 -12.21
CA MET A 111 0.20 3.78 -11.82
C MET A 111 0.88 4.77 -12.78
N GLU A 112 0.64 4.66 -14.09
CA GLU A 112 1.16 5.62 -15.08
C GLU A 112 0.54 7.01 -14.92
N ARG A 113 -0.76 7.08 -14.58
CA ARG A 113 -1.44 8.35 -14.26
C ARG A 113 -0.85 9.03 -13.03
N GLU A 114 -0.51 8.26 -11.99
CA GLU A 114 0.12 8.79 -10.78
C GLU A 114 1.50 9.41 -11.09
N VAL A 115 2.33 8.70 -11.86
CA VAL A 115 3.63 9.22 -12.32
C VAL A 115 3.46 10.47 -13.20
N TYR A 116 2.47 10.48 -14.08
CA TYR A 116 2.15 11.66 -14.89
C TYR A 116 1.76 12.86 -14.01
N ASP A 117 0.88 12.65 -13.04
CA ASP A 117 0.37 13.72 -12.18
C ASP A 117 1.47 14.30 -11.27
N LEU A 118 2.25 13.43 -10.64
CA LEU A 118 3.24 13.83 -9.62
C LEU A 118 4.59 14.26 -10.19
N MET A 119 5.00 13.72 -11.34
CA MET A 119 6.31 13.99 -11.96
C MET A 119 6.23 14.68 -13.33
N GLY A 120 5.08 14.62 -14.01
CA GLY A 120 4.90 15.25 -15.32
C GLY A 120 5.51 14.46 -16.48
N ILE A 121 5.68 13.15 -16.34
CA ILE A 121 6.15 12.26 -17.41
C ILE A 121 4.93 11.82 -18.23
N THR A 122 4.91 12.12 -19.53
CA THR A 122 3.79 11.80 -20.41
C THR A 122 3.92 10.38 -20.98
N PHE A 123 2.89 9.56 -20.77
CA PHE A 123 2.81 8.21 -21.33
C PHE A 123 2.08 8.21 -22.69
N VAL A 124 2.81 7.96 -23.77
CA VAL A 124 2.29 7.94 -25.13
C VAL A 124 1.49 6.65 -25.35
N GLY A 125 0.23 6.79 -25.79
CA GLY A 125 -0.68 5.66 -26.03
C GLY A 125 -1.51 5.23 -24.81
N HIS A 126 -1.47 6.00 -23.72
CA HIS A 126 -2.29 5.76 -22.54
C HIS A 126 -3.78 6.06 -22.82
N PRO A 127 -4.74 5.23 -22.35
CA PRO A 127 -6.17 5.40 -22.63
C PRO A 127 -6.81 6.63 -21.97
N ASP A 128 -6.41 6.96 -20.73
CA ASP A 128 -6.95 8.10 -19.97
C ASP A 128 -5.86 8.79 -19.14
N LEU A 129 -5.13 9.75 -19.72
CA LEU A 129 -4.03 10.44 -19.04
C LEU A 129 -4.50 11.73 -18.32
N ARG A 130 -5.56 11.62 -17.52
CA ARG A 130 -6.00 12.68 -16.61
C ARG A 130 -5.27 12.59 -15.28
N ARG A 131 -5.16 13.73 -14.59
CA ARG A 131 -4.68 13.81 -13.21
C ARG A 131 -5.51 12.91 -12.30
N ILE A 132 -4.92 12.45 -11.21
CA ILE A 132 -5.50 11.39 -10.36
C ILE A 132 -5.48 11.77 -8.88
N LEU A 133 -4.42 12.45 -8.42
CA LEU A 133 -4.25 12.88 -7.03
C LEU A 133 -4.43 14.39 -6.89
N LEU A 134 -3.96 15.17 -7.87
CA LEU A 134 -4.02 16.62 -7.84
C LEU A 134 -5.29 17.13 -8.52
N PRO A 135 -5.82 18.28 -8.07
CA PRO A 135 -6.89 18.98 -8.78
C PRO A 135 -6.52 19.28 -10.24
N GLU A 136 -7.51 19.30 -11.12
CA GLU A 136 -7.31 19.64 -12.54
C GLU A 136 -6.68 21.02 -12.69
N ASP A 137 -7.06 21.98 -11.84
CA ASP A 137 -6.57 23.37 -11.84
C ASP A 137 -5.23 23.55 -11.10
N TYR A 138 -4.49 22.47 -10.80
CA TYR A 138 -3.21 22.58 -10.11
C TYR A 138 -2.11 23.10 -11.05
N GLU A 139 -1.90 24.42 -11.08
CA GLU A 139 -0.93 25.09 -11.96
C GLU A 139 0.50 25.18 -11.37
N GLU A 140 0.68 24.87 -10.08
CA GLU A 140 1.92 25.11 -9.35
C GLU A 140 3.09 24.17 -9.75
N GLY A 141 2.81 23.15 -10.56
CA GLY A 141 3.78 22.20 -11.12
C GLY A 141 3.55 20.76 -10.67
N HIS A 142 4.64 20.02 -10.50
CA HIS A 142 4.67 18.59 -10.19
C HIS A 142 5.34 18.36 -8.83
N PRO A 143 4.60 17.99 -7.77
CA PRO A 143 5.11 17.99 -6.39
C PRO A 143 6.29 17.06 -6.12
N LEU A 144 6.41 15.95 -6.85
CA LEU A 144 7.45 14.94 -6.60
C LEU A 144 8.80 15.32 -7.22
N ARG A 145 8.86 16.32 -8.10
CA ARG A 145 10.13 16.85 -8.61
C ARG A 145 10.97 17.44 -7.48
N LYS A 146 12.29 17.25 -7.50
CA LYS A 146 13.20 17.79 -6.46
C LYS A 146 13.21 19.31 -6.41
N ASP A 147 12.90 19.98 -7.52
CA ASP A 147 12.80 21.44 -7.59
C ASP A 147 11.55 22.00 -6.91
N PHE A 148 10.56 21.14 -6.61
CA PHE A 148 9.34 21.56 -5.94
C PHE A 148 9.58 21.71 -4.43
N PRO A 149 9.23 22.85 -3.83
CA PRO A 149 9.46 23.09 -2.40
C PRO A 149 8.56 22.18 -1.54
N THR A 150 9.13 21.63 -0.46
CA THR A 150 8.40 20.76 0.48
C THR A 150 7.23 21.47 1.17
N GLU A 151 7.34 22.79 1.39
CA GLU A 151 6.29 23.62 2.01
C GLU A 151 5.17 24.00 1.03
N GLY A 152 5.28 23.63 -0.26
CA GLY A 152 4.37 24.08 -1.31
C GLY A 152 4.66 25.51 -1.81
N ARG A 153 3.85 26.00 -2.75
CA ARG A 153 3.96 27.36 -3.30
C ARG A 153 2.70 28.17 -2.98
N GLY A 154 2.81 29.50 -2.99
CA GLY A 154 1.68 30.42 -2.88
C GLY A 154 0.97 30.42 -1.52
N TRP A 155 -0.35 30.59 -1.53
CA TRP A 155 -1.17 30.69 -0.31
C TRP A 155 -1.19 29.42 0.53
N ARG A 156 -0.79 28.27 -0.05
CA ARG A 156 -0.73 26.97 0.63
C ARG A 156 0.53 26.78 1.48
N SER A 157 1.59 27.56 1.25
CA SER A 157 2.79 27.57 2.11
C SER A 157 2.68 28.52 3.29
N SER A 158 1.72 29.46 3.25
CA SER A 158 1.42 30.39 4.34
C SER A 158 -0.08 30.38 4.64
N PHE A 159 -0.50 29.54 5.58
CA PHE A 159 -1.86 29.65 6.13
C PHE A 159 -1.86 30.76 7.19
N PRO A 160 -2.54 31.90 6.98
CA PRO A 160 -2.86 32.82 8.07
C PRO A 160 -3.85 32.20 9.07
N PHE A 161 -4.41 31.02 8.76
CA PHE A 161 -5.54 30.37 9.41
C PHE A 161 -5.17 29.53 10.65
N ILE A 162 -4.39 30.07 11.59
CA ILE A 162 -4.67 29.69 12.99
C ILE A 162 -5.42 30.86 13.57
N PRO A 163 -6.77 30.90 13.45
CA PRO A 163 -7.53 31.93 14.15
C PRO A 163 -7.14 31.83 15.62
N ARG A 164 -6.66 32.94 16.17
CA ARG A 164 -6.47 33.02 17.62
C ARG A 164 -7.85 32.81 18.24
N LEU A 165 -7.93 32.17 19.42
CA LEU A 165 -9.21 31.87 20.08
C LEU A 165 -10.11 33.12 20.27
N ASP A 166 -9.51 34.31 20.16
CA ASP A 166 -10.12 35.63 20.32
C ASP A 166 -10.61 36.28 19.01
N GLU A 167 -10.35 35.67 17.84
CA GLU A 167 -10.76 36.18 16.54
C GLU A 167 -12.11 35.59 16.12
N ALA A 168 -13.05 36.47 15.73
CA ALA A 168 -14.33 36.04 15.20
C ALA A 168 -14.11 35.30 13.87
N PRO A 169 -14.74 34.13 13.64
CA PRO A 169 -14.61 33.42 12.38
C PRO A 169 -15.06 34.32 11.23
N GLU A 170 -14.19 34.52 10.24
CA GLU A 170 -14.58 35.14 8.98
C GLU A 170 -15.62 34.23 8.31
N GLU A 171 -16.85 34.73 8.15
CA GLU A 171 -17.83 34.10 7.27
C GLU A 171 -17.30 34.20 5.85
N GLN A 172 -16.65 33.14 5.37
CA GLN A 172 -16.49 32.92 3.94
C GLN A 172 -17.89 32.68 3.40
N THR A 173 -18.47 33.71 2.78
CA THR A 173 -19.67 33.58 1.97
C THR A 173 -19.38 32.54 0.91
N GLU A 174 -19.94 31.34 1.05
CA GLU A 174 -20.03 30.36 -0.03
C GLU A 174 -20.81 31.01 -1.16
N GLY A 175 -20.09 31.70 -2.05
CA GLY A 175 -20.62 32.07 -3.35
C GLY A 175 -20.98 30.77 -4.05
N GLU A 176 -22.24 30.67 -4.49
CA GLU A 176 -22.67 29.58 -5.35
C GLU A 176 -21.63 29.35 -6.45
N VAL A 177 -21.16 28.10 -6.57
CA VAL A 177 -20.28 27.65 -7.66
C VAL A 177 -20.80 28.24 -8.98
N PRO A 178 -20.02 29.08 -9.68
CA PRO A 178 -20.47 29.74 -10.90
C PRO A 178 -21.04 28.74 -11.90
N GLU A 179 -22.14 29.08 -12.57
CA GLU A 179 -22.82 28.20 -13.52
C GLU A 179 -21.89 27.67 -14.64
N GLN A 180 -20.79 28.37 -14.90
CA GLN A 180 -19.73 27.98 -15.84
C GLN A 180 -18.89 26.78 -15.37
N GLU A 181 -18.62 26.66 -14.06
CA GLU A 181 -17.94 25.48 -13.50
C GLU A 181 -18.89 24.27 -13.50
N LYS A 182 -20.20 24.49 -13.33
CA LYS A 182 -21.21 23.44 -13.52
C LYS A 182 -21.27 22.95 -14.97
N GLN A 183 -21.04 23.83 -15.94
CA GLN A 183 -21.01 23.48 -17.37
C GLN A 183 -19.81 22.64 -17.78
N ALA A 184 -18.67 22.74 -17.09
CA ALA A 184 -17.52 21.85 -17.34
C ALA A 184 -17.85 20.36 -17.08
N TYR A 185 -18.82 20.10 -16.20
CA TYR A 185 -19.30 18.75 -15.87
C TYR A 185 -20.55 18.31 -16.66
N LEU A 186 -21.11 19.19 -17.50
CA LEU A 186 -22.18 18.82 -18.43
C LEU A 186 -21.58 18.23 -19.70
N VAL A 187 -21.93 16.99 -20.02
CA VAL A 187 -21.52 16.33 -21.26
C VAL A 187 -22.00 17.16 -22.46
N ALA A 188 -21.10 17.44 -23.40
CA ALA A 188 -21.46 18.06 -24.67
C ALA A 188 -22.55 17.22 -25.35
N GLU A 189 -23.69 17.84 -25.67
CA GLU A 189 -24.80 17.17 -26.36
C GLU A 189 -24.27 16.43 -27.60
N HIS A 190 -24.32 15.10 -27.56
CA HIS A 190 -24.02 14.28 -28.71
C HIS A 190 -25.10 14.52 -29.78
N GLN A 191 -24.75 15.32 -30.78
CA GLN A 191 -25.56 15.47 -31.98
C GLN A 191 -25.55 14.16 -32.78
N GLY A 192 -26.65 13.42 -32.69
CA GLY A 192 -27.10 12.52 -33.76
C GLY A 192 -26.76 11.04 -33.57
N GLY A 193 -27.68 10.30 -32.93
CA GLY A 193 -27.73 8.84 -33.00
C GLY A 193 -29.04 8.31 -32.44
N THR A 194 -29.93 7.83 -33.32
CA THR A 194 -31.25 7.28 -33.01
C THR A 194 -31.21 6.10 -32.02
N ARG A 195 -31.36 6.38 -30.72
CA ARG A 195 -32.04 5.53 -29.70
C ARG A 195 -32.17 6.32 -28.39
N ARG A 196 -33.41 6.62 -27.98
CA ARG A 196 -33.72 7.16 -26.64
C ARG A 196 -33.27 6.16 -25.57
N ARG A 197 -32.16 6.44 -24.90
CA ARG A 197 -31.86 6.01 -23.53
C ARG A 197 -31.24 7.23 -22.85
N GLU A 198 -31.94 7.75 -21.84
CA GLU A 198 -31.45 8.88 -21.06
C GLU A 198 -30.44 8.32 -20.06
N GLU A 199 -29.15 8.44 -20.37
CA GLU A 199 -28.08 8.09 -19.43
C GLU A 199 -28.09 9.10 -18.28
N LEU A 200 -28.29 8.62 -17.05
CA LEU A 200 -28.27 9.46 -15.85
C LEU A 200 -26.85 9.51 -15.29
N LEU A 201 -26.31 10.72 -15.18
CA LEU A 201 -25.07 10.97 -14.44
C LEU A 201 -25.39 11.19 -12.96
N LEU A 202 -24.88 10.31 -12.10
CA LEU A 202 -25.00 10.41 -10.64
C LEU A 202 -23.64 10.61 -10.00
N ASN A 203 -23.49 11.68 -9.23
CA ASN A 203 -22.30 11.93 -8.43
C ASN A 203 -22.47 11.33 -7.03
N MET A 204 -21.71 10.29 -6.70
CA MET A 204 -21.72 9.65 -5.38
C MET A 204 -20.51 10.12 -4.57
N GLY A 205 -20.74 10.91 -3.52
CA GLY A 205 -19.69 11.52 -2.70
C GLY A 205 -19.48 13.00 -3.01
N PRO A 206 -18.42 13.66 -2.48
CA PRO A 206 -17.33 13.09 -1.67
C PRO A 206 -17.75 12.72 -0.24
N GLN A 207 -18.85 13.29 0.26
CA GLN A 207 -19.43 12.98 1.56
C GLN A 207 -20.58 11.98 1.39
N HIS A 208 -20.31 10.70 1.64
CA HIS A 208 -21.33 9.64 1.65
C HIS A 208 -20.99 8.60 2.74
N PRO A 209 -21.98 8.06 3.49
CA PRO A 209 -21.69 7.12 4.58
C PRO A 209 -20.94 5.86 4.12
N SER A 210 -21.26 5.34 2.93
CA SER A 210 -20.63 4.13 2.37
C SER A 210 -19.27 4.34 1.69
N THR A 211 -18.74 5.57 1.63
CA THR A 211 -17.41 5.82 1.06
C THR A 211 -16.29 5.70 2.10
N HIS A 212 -16.61 5.34 3.35
CA HIS A 212 -15.70 5.04 4.48
C HIS A 212 -14.34 5.77 4.38
N GLY A 213 -14.43 7.10 4.32
CA GLY A 213 -13.35 7.97 3.87
C GLY A 213 -13.92 9.09 2.99
N VAL A 214 -13.06 9.67 2.16
CA VAL A 214 -13.47 10.69 1.18
C VAL A 214 -13.20 10.12 -0.20
N LEU A 215 -14.26 9.78 -0.92
CA LEU A 215 -14.22 9.23 -2.26
C LEU A 215 -15.40 9.80 -3.03
N ARG A 216 -15.13 10.26 -4.25
CA ARG A 216 -16.16 10.66 -5.21
C ARG A 216 -16.15 9.67 -6.36
N VAL A 217 -17.32 9.17 -6.74
CA VAL A 217 -17.49 8.28 -7.89
C VAL A 217 -18.57 8.86 -8.79
N VAL A 218 -18.19 9.18 -10.03
CA VAL A 218 -19.13 9.61 -11.07
C VAL A 218 -19.65 8.36 -11.77
N LEU A 219 -20.95 8.11 -11.63
CA LEU A 219 -21.64 6.94 -12.16
C LEU A 219 -22.48 7.34 -13.37
N GLU A 220 -22.28 6.64 -14.49
CA GLU A 220 -23.16 6.69 -15.67
C GLU A 220 -24.14 5.51 -15.57
N LEU A 221 -25.44 5.80 -15.45
CA LEU A 221 -26.49 4.83 -15.19
C LEU A 221 -27.47 4.70 -16.37
N ASP A 222 -27.76 3.46 -16.79
CA ASP A 222 -28.89 3.09 -17.64
C ASP A 222 -29.97 2.45 -16.74
N GLY A 223 -30.82 3.30 -16.15
CA GLY A 223 -31.78 2.92 -15.13
C GLY A 223 -31.09 2.43 -13.84
N GLU A 224 -31.21 1.14 -13.53
CA GLU A 224 -30.56 0.51 -12.37
C GLU A 224 -29.17 -0.07 -12.69
N ARG A 225 -28.77 -0.10 -13.97
CA ARG A 225 -27.51 -0.68 -14.41
C ARG A 225 -26.43 0.39 -14.49
N ILE A 226 -25.31 0.16 -13.80
CA ILE A 226 -24.10 0.96 -13.97
C ILE A 226 -23.46 0.60 -15.31
N VAL A 227 -23.33 1.59 -16.20
CA VAL A 227 -22.64 1.46 -17.50
C VAL A 227 -21.15 1.74 -17.31
N LYS A 228 -20.83 2.81 -16.57
CA LYS A 228 -19.46 3.22 -16.28
C LYS A 228 -19.38 3.86 -14.89
N ALA A 229 -18.26 3.61 -14.20
CA ALA A 229 -17.94 4.22 -12.92
C ALA A 229 -16.54 4.84 -13.02
N THR A 230 -16.46 6.14 -12.81
CA THR A 230 -15.19 6.89 -12.82
C THR A 230 -14.90 7.36 -11.39
N PRO A 231 -13.99 6.71 -10.65
CA PRO A 231 -13.57 7.17 -9.34
C PRO A 231 -12.67 8.40 -9.48
N ASP A 232 -13.02 9.45 -8.75
CA ASP A 232 -12.25 10.67 -8.58
C ASP A 232 -11.52 10.59 -7.23
N LEU A 233 -10.20 10.50 -7.31
CA LEU A 233 -9.29 10.18 -6.20
C LEU A 233 -8.56 11.47 -5.74
N GLY A 234 -7.67 11.36 -4.75
CA GLY A 234 -6.80 12.49 -4.38
C GLY A 234 -7.28 13.36 -3.21
N TYR A 235 -8.55 13.28 -2.79
CA TYR A 235 -9.06 14.06 -1.65
C TYR A 235 -8.29 13.86 -0.33
N LEU A 236 -7.65 12.70 -0.15
CA LEU A 236 -6.82 12.38 1.01
C LEU A 236 -5.32 12.31 0.69
N HIS A 237 -4.90 12.82 -0.49
CA HIS A 237 -3.50 12.91 -0.83
C HIS A 237 -2.82 13.96 0.06
N ARG A 238 -1.81 13.52 0.81
CA ARG A 238 -1.12 14.31 1.84
C ARG A 238 0.34 14.61 1.51
N GLY A 239 0.81 14.25 0.31
CA GLY A 239 2.21 14.46 -0.11
C GLY A 239 3.24 13.75 0.79
N VAL A 240 2.89 12.61 1.39
CA VAL A 240 3.75 11.90 2.36
C VAL A 240 5.09 11.49 1.75
N GLU A 241 5.08 11.07 0.49
CA GLU A 241 6.29 10.76 -0.29
C GLU A 241 7.26 11.94 -0.38
N LYS A 242 6.74 13.16 -0.62
CA LYS A 242 7.53 14.38 -0.74
C LYS A 242 8.05 14.84 0.62
N LEU A 243 7.22 14.72 1.65
CA LEU A 243 7.64 14.98 3.03
C LEU A 243 8.76 14.03 3.47
N ALA A 244 8.70 12.76 3.07
CA ALA A 244 9.70 11.77 3.42
C ALA A 244 11.10 12.09 2.84
N GLU A 245 11.19 12.86 1.75
CA GLU A 245 12.48 13.30 1.17
C GLU A 245 13.26 14.25 2.10
N GLY A 246 12.55 15.07 2.89
CA GLY A 246 13.13 16.05 3.80
C GLY A 246 13.35 15.53 5.22
N LEU A 247 12.86 14.33 5.53
CA LEU A 247 12.89 13.74 6.87
C LEU A 247 13.97 12.66 6.99
N HIS A 248 14.48 12.47 8.19
CA HIS A 248 15.35 11.32 8.48
C HIS A 248 14.53 10.02 8.49
N TYR A 249 15.18 8.88 8.18
CA TYR A 249 14.50 7.56 8.14
C TYR A 249 13.67 7.23 9.39
N MET A 250 14.17 7.57 10.59
CA MET A 250 13.40 7.36 11.84
C MET A 250 12.18 8.29 11.97
N GLN A 251 12.23 9.49 11.40
CA GLN A 251 11.13 10.47 11.43
C GLN A 251 10.01 10.12 10.44
N VAL A 252 10.27 9.24 9.47
CA VAL A 252 9.27 8.78 8.50
C VAL A 252 8.35 7.70 9.10
N ILE A 253 8.79 6.95 10.12
CA ILE A 253 8.01 5.85 10.73
C ILE A 253 6.60 6.30 11.20
N PRO A 254 6.42 7.46 11.88
CA PRO A 254 5.08 7.93 12.21
C PRO A 254 4.21 8.26 10.99
N HIS A 255 4.80 8.60 9.83
CA HIS A 255 4.03 8.86 8.62
C HIS A 255 3.51 7.55 8.01
N THR A 256 4.26 6.46 8.11
CA THR A 256 3.84 5.14 7.60
C THR A 256 2.66 4.55 8.39
N ASP A 257 2.53 4.86 9.68
CA ASP A 257 1.35 4.54 10.49
C ASP A 257 0.03 5.13 9.92
N ARG A 258 0.12 6.24 9.18
CA ARG A 258 -1.02 7.04 8.74
C ARG A 258 -1.46 6.77 7.30
N LEU A 259 -0.76 5.89 6.59
CA LEU A 259 -1.10 5.48 5.23
C LEU A 259 -2.38 4.62 5.24
N ASP A 260 -2.30 3.41 5.80
CA ASP A 260 -3.47 2.65 6.25
C ASP A 260 -3.59 2.81 7.78
N TYR A 261 -4.52 3.67 8.19
CA TYR A 261 -4.78 3.99 9.59
C TYR A 261 -5.42 2.84 10.38
N VAL A 262 -5.92 1.79 9.70
CA VAL A 262 -6.46 0.59 10.33
C VAL A 262 -5.37 -0.45 10.53
N CYS A 263 -4.35 -0.51 9.67
CA CYS A 263 -3.25 -1.47 9.72
C CYS A 263 -1.86 -0.84 9.94
N ALA A 264 -1.75 0.14 10.83
CA ALA A 264 -0.55 0.93 11.09
C ALA A 264 0.74 0.08 11.33
N MET A 265 0.66 -0.94 12.18
CA MET A 265 1.80 -1.83 12.49
C MET A 265 2.38 -2.53 11.25
N THR A 266 1.52 -3.00 10.34
CA THR A 266 1.95 -3.73 9.14
C THR A 266 2.66 -2.79 8.16
N ASN A 267 2.18 -1.55 8.03
CA ASN A 267 2.84 -0.54 7.19
C ASN A 267 4.23 -0.18 7.72
N ASN A 268 4.34 0.03 9.04
CA ASN A 268 5.63 0.27 9.65
C ASN A 268 6.56 -0.92 9.46
N TYR A 269 6.05 -2.15 9.57
CA TYR A 269 6.87 -3.33 9.36
C TYR A 269 7.42 -3.40 7.94
N ALA A 270 6.62 -3.11 6.92
CA ALA A 270 7.06 -3.04 5.54
C ALA A 270 8.16 -1.98 5.33
N TYR A 271 7.96 -0.77 5.86
CA TYR A 271 8.95 0.32 5.76
C TYR A 271 10.26 0.00 6.48
N VAL A 272 10.17 -0.42 7.74
CA VAL A 272 11.33 -0.76 8.56
C VAL A 272 12.13 -1.88 7.91
N ARG A 273 11.45 -2.91 7.39
CA ARG A 273 12.11 -4.02 6.72
C ARG A 273 12.81 -3.60 5.42
N ALA A 274 12.21 -2.69 4.65
CA ALA A 274 12.87 -2.13 3.48
C ALA A 274 14.18 -1.39 3.87
N VAL A 275 14.16 -0.62 4.96
CA VAL A 275 15.37 0.06 5.46
C VAL A 275 16.40 -0.94 5.99
N GLU A 276 15.98 -1.99 6.70
CA GLU A 276 16.86 -3.06 7.19
C GLU A 276 17.52 -3.83 6.05
N LYS A 277 16.77 -4.14 4.98
CA LYS A 277 17.28 -4.76 3.75
C LYS A 277 18.25 -3.85 2.99
N LEU A 278 18.04 -2.54 3.04
CA LEU A 278 18.96 -1.56 2.46
C LEU A 278 20.30 -1.52 3.22
N LEU A 279 20.24 -1.59 4.56
CA LEU A 279 21.39 -1.52 5.47
C LEU A 279 22.08 -2.87 5.72
N ASP A 280 21.49 -3.98 5.27
CA ASP A 280 21.96 -5.35 5.53
C ASP A 280 22.05 -5.68 7.03
N ILE A 281 21.01 -5.29 7.80
CA ILE A 281 20.95 -5.52 9.25
C ILE A 281 20.19 -6.82 9.54
N THR A 282 20.82 -7.72 10.30
CA THR A 282 20.17 -8.92 10.84
C THR A 282 19.48 -8.60 12.17
N VAL A 283 18.16 -8.81 12.22
CA VAL A 283 17.34 -8.57 13.41
C VAL A 283 17.37 -9.80 14.33
N PRO A 284 17.37 -9.63 15.67
CA PRO A 284 17.35 -10.76 16.60
C PRO A 284 16.09 -11.62 16.45
N GLU A 285 16.23 -12.93 16.68
CA GLU A 285 15.15 -13.90 16.53
C GLU A 285 13.92 -13.56 17.40
N ARG A 286 14.14 -13.17 18.66
CA ARG A 286 13.04 -12.75 19.55
C ARG A 286 12.25 -11.58 18.97
N ALA A 287 12.94 -10.58 18.42
CA ALA A 287 12.29 -9.43 17.82
C ALA A 287 11.43 -9.85 16.62
N GLU A 288 11.90 -10.78 15.79
CA GLU A 288 11.10 -11.30 14.66
C GLU A 288 9.84 -12.05 15.11
N TYR A 289 9.89 -12.82 16.20
CA TYR A 289 8.70 -13.45 16.79
C TYR A 289 7.69 -12.40 17.26
N VAL A 290 8.16 -11.37 17.98
CA VAL A 290 7.33 -10.27 18.48
C VAL A 290 6.68 -9.50 17.32
N ARG A 291 7.47 -9.19 16.27
CA ARG A 291 6.99 -8.54 15.04
C ARG A 291 5.91 -9.39 14.36
N THR A 292 6.14 -10.68 14.20
CA THR A 292 5.16 -11.59 13.57
C THR A 292 3.85 -11.64 14.37
N ILE A 293 3.92 -11.70 15.71
CA ILE A 293 2.72 -11.66 16.58
C ILE A 293 1.95 -10.36 16.41
N VAL A 294 2.64 -9.21 16.49
CA VAL A 294 2.00 -7.89 16.37
C VAL A 294 1.40 -7.68 14.98
N ALA A 295 2.07 -8.14 13.91
CA ALA A 295 1.55 -8.07 12.55
C ALA A 295 0.27 -8.90 12.38
N GLU A 296 0.20 -10.10 12.94
CA GLU A 296 -1.01 -10.93 12.90
C GLU A 296 -2.13 -10.39 13.81
N MET A 297 -1.81 -9.76 14.95
CA MET A 297 -2.80 -9.01 15.75
C MET A 297 -3.40 -7.86 14.94
N GLN A 298 -2.56 -7.10 14.22
CA GLN A 298 -3.03 -6.03 13.34
C GLN A 298 -3.91 -6.56 12.21
N ARG A 299 -3.55 -7.71 11.62
CA ARG A 299 -4.35 -8.36 10.58
C ARG A 299 -5.76 -8.72 11.08
N ILE A 300 -5.87 -9.24 12.31
CA ILE A 300 -7.18 -9.51 12.93
C ILE A 300 -7.97 -8.19 13.11
N ILE A 301 -7.34 -7.12 13.60
CA ILE A 301 -7.99 -5.80 13.73
C ILE A 301 -8.51 -5.29 12.38
N GLY A 302 -7.70 -5.40 11.33
CA GLY A 302 -8.06 -4.98 9.98
C GLY A 302 -9.24 -5.77 9.42
N HIS A 303 -9.24 -7.08 9.59
CA HIS A 303 -10.36 -7.92 9.14
C HIS A 303 -11.65 -7.70 9.94
N LEU A 304 -11.57 -7.47 11.25
CA LEU A 304 -12.73 -7.13 12.08
C LEU A 304 -13.34 -5.79 11.65
N PHE A 305 -12.52 -4.78 11.40
CA PHE A 305 -12.98 -3.49 10.92
C PHE A 305 -13.66 -3.62 9.55
N TRP A 306 -13.00 -4.27 8.59
CA TRP A 306 -13.56 -4.53 7.26
C TRP A 306 -14.88 -5.30 7.32
N LEU A 307 -14.97 -6.34 8.15
CA LEU A 307 -16.18 -7.14 8.30
C LEU A 307 -17.33 -6.30 8.87
N GLY A 308 -17.03 -5.49 9.88
CA GLY A 308 -18.00 -4.61 10.52
C GLY A 308 -18.56 -3.57 9.54
N THR A 309 -17.69 -2.89 8.78
CA THR A 309 -18.11 -1.86 7.82
C THR A 309 -18.85 -2.45 6.63
N GLN A 310 -18.36 -3.55 6.05
CA GLN A 310 -19.03 -4.26 4.96
C GLN A 310 -20.42 -4.76 5.37
N ALA A 311 -20.55 -5.27 6.59
CA ALA A 311 -21.84 -5.67 7.16
C ALA A 311 -22.78 -4.48 7.33
N LEU A 312 -22.28 -3.35 7.85
CA LEU A 312 -23.03 -2.12 8.03
C LEU A 312 -23.58 -1.58 6.71
N ASP A 313 -22.75 -1.51 5.67
CA ASP A 313 -23.14 -1.02 4.33
C ASP A 313 -24.23 -1.88 3.67
N ILE A 314 -24.24 -3.18 3.95
CA ILE A 314 -25.29 -4.10 3.46
C ILE A 314 -26.56 -4.02 4.34
N GLY A 315 -26.46 -3.42 5.53
CA GLY A 315 -27.58 -3.17 6.46
C GLY A 315 -27.56 -4.01 7.75
N ALA A 316 -26.52 -4.82 7.98
CA ALA A 316 -26.37 -5.66 9.16
C ALA A 316 -25.62 -4.94 10.30
N MET A 317 -26.31 -4.03 11.00
CA MET A 317 -25.72 -3.21 12.08
C MET A 317 -25.20 -4.00 13.28
N THR A 318 -25.78 -5.15 13.62
CA THR A 318 -25.40 -5.91 14.83
C THR A 318 -23.95 -6.42 14.77
N VAL A 319 -23.52 -6.88 13.58
CA VAL A 319 -22.15 -7.41 13.37
C VAL A 319 -21.10 -6.32 13.57
N PHE A 320 -21.43 -5.08 13.21
CA PHE A 320 -20.55 -3.93 13.44
C PHE A 320 -20.21 -3.76 14.92
N PHE A 321 -21.21 -3.76 15.82
CA PHE A 321 -20.95 -3.61 17.25
C PHE A 321 -20.16 -4.80 17.84
N TRP A 322 -20.43 -6.01 17.38
CA TRP A 322 -19.72 -7.19 17.86
C TRP A 322 -18.25 -7.19 17.43
N THR A 323 -17.97 -6.93 16.16
CA THR A 323 -16.59 -6.84 15.66
C THR A 323 -15.79 -5.74 16.34
N PHE A 324 -16.43 -4.61 16.67
CA PHE A 324 -15.78 -3.50 17.38
C PHE A 324 -15.47 -3.80 18.84
N ARG A 325 -16.30 -4.60 19.53
CA ARG A 325 -16.00 -5.06 20.91
C ARG A 325 -14.72 -5.89 20.93
N GLU A 326 -14.54 -6.78 19.95
CA GLU A 326 -13.39 -7.68 19.89
C GLU A 326 -12.14 -6.91 19.43
N ARG A 327 -12.34 -5.95 18.52
CA ARG A 327 -11.30 -4.98 18.12
C ARG A 327 -10.81 -4.16 19.32
N GLU A 328 -11.71 -3.70 20.19
CA GLU A 328 -11.36 -2.89 21.37
C GLU A 328 -10.40 -3.63 22.30
N VAL A 329 -10.60 -4.94 22.50
CA VAL A 329 -9.72 -5.77 23.34
C VAL A 329 -8.30 -5.82 22.78
N LEU A 330 -8.15 -5.89 21.45
CA LEU A 330 -6.83 -5.86 20.80
C LEU A 330 -6.20 -4.45 20.85
N LEU A 331 -7.01 -3.38 20.77
CA LEU A 331 -6.51 -2.01 20.90
C LEU A 331 -6.04 -1.69 22.32
N ASP A 332 -6.71 -2.19 23.37
CA ASP A 332 -6.25 -2.10 24.77
C ASP A 332 -4.89 -2.79 24.95
N MET A 333 -4.69 -3.94 24.29
CA MET A 333 -3.40 -4.63 24.26
C MET A 333 -2.30 -3.80 23.58
N PHE A 334 -2.62 -3.08 22.50
CA PHE A 334 -1.69 -2.16 21.85
C PHE A 334 -1.38 -0.92 22.69
N GLU A 335 -2.36 -0.37 23.39
CA GLU A 335 -2.15 0.74 24.34
C GLU A 335 -1.15 0.33 25.43
N LYS A 336 -1.26 -0.89 25.96
CA LYS A 336 -0.29 -1.41 26.93
C LYS A 336 1.09 -1.65 26.36
N LEU A 337 1.19 -1.96 25.06
CA LEU A 337 2.45 -2.26 24.40
C LEU A 337 3.25 -0.99 24.05
N CYS A 338 2.59 0.02 23.50
CA CYS A 338 3.25 1.21 22.95
C CYS A 338 2.73 2.55 23.51
N GLY A 339 1.68 2.55 24.33
CA GLY A 339 1.06 3.76 24.88
C GLY A 339 0.08 4.46 23.93
N ALA A 340 -0.18 3.90 22.75
CA ALA A 340 -1.09 4.45 21.76
C ALA A 340 -2.06 3.40 21.21
N ARG A 341 -3.16 3.86 20.60
CA ARG A 341 -4.25 2.99 20.10
C ARG A 341 -4.34 2.88 18.58
N LEU A 342 -3.87 3.88 17.83
CA LEU A 342 -3.96 3.90 16.35
C LEU A 342 -2.62 4.21 15.71
N THR A 343 -1.98 5.30 16.15
CA THR A 343 -0.63 5.69 15.68
C THR A 343 0.39 5.11 16.63
N LEU A 344 0.81 3.88 16.35
CA LEU A 344 1.46 3.01 17.32
C LEU A 344 2.98 3.19 17.36
N ASN A 345 3.61 3.53 16.25
CA ASN A 345 5.04 3.83 16.13
C ASN A 345 5.96 2.88 16.93
N TYR A 346 5.66 1.58 16.89
CA TYR A 346 6.27 0.55 17.73
C TYR A 346 7.45 -0.17 17.06
N TYR A 347 7.36 -0.39 15.75
CA TYR A 347 8.46 -0.97 14.99
C TYR A 347 9.60 0.06 14.89
N ARG A 348 10.81 -0.40 15.15
CA ARG A 348 12.03 0.40 15.04
C ARG A 348 12.97 -0.27 14.05
N ILE A 349 13.78 0.53 13.37
CA ILE A 349 14.84 0.01 12.51
C ILE A 349 15.81 -0.79 13.39
N GLY A 350 15.97 -2.07 13.09
CA GLY A 350 16.77 -3.02 13.86
C GLY A 350 16.01 -3.80 14.94
N GLY A 351 14.71 -3.61 15.13
CA GLY A 351 13.94 -4.41 16.09
C GLY A 351 12.57 -3.82 16.48
N VAL A 352 12.28 -3.83 17.78
CA VAL A 352 11.05 -3.27 18.36
C VAL A 352 11.37 -2.33 19.51
N ASP A 353 10.47 -1.39 19.79
CA ASP A 353 10.67 -0.36 20.82
C ASP A 353 10.63 -0.92 22.25
N SER A 354 9.64 -1.78 22.54
CA SER A 354 9.40 -2.35 23.88
C SER A 354 9.05 -3.84 23.79
N ASP A 355 9.44 -4.63 24.80
CA ASP A 355 9.14 -6.08 24.84
C ASP A 355 7.73 -6.38 25.42
N PHE A 356 7.23 -7.59 25.21
CA PHE A 356 5.97 -8.05 25.80
C PHE A 356 6.07 -8.22 27.31
N THR A 357 5.11 -7.61 28.03
CA THR A 357 4.96 -7.85 29.47
C THR A 357 4.27 -9.19 29.74
N PRO A 358 4.54 -9.86 30.88
CA PRO A 358 3.86 -11.11 31.22
C PRO A 358 2.32 -10.99 31.29
N ASP A 359 1.78 -9.84 31.75
CA ASP A 359 0.33 -9.56 31.74
C ASP A 359 -0.23 -9.60 30.31
N LEU A 360 0.49 -9.01 29.35
CA LEU A 360 0.06 -8.97 27.96
C LEU A 360 -0.01 -10.38 27.35
N VAL A 361 0.97 -11.23 27.65
CA VAL A 361 0.98 -12.63 27.18
C VAL A 361 -0.22 -13.40 27.73
N VAL A 362 -0.57 -13.22 29.02
CA VAL A 362 -1.74 -13.87 29.63
C VAL A 362 -3.03 -13.40 28.97
N ARG A 363 -3.18 -12.09 28.74
CA ARG A 363 -4.36 -11.51 28.06
C ARG A 363 -4.49 -11.99 26.63
N LEU A 364 -3.39 -12.05 25.89
CA LEU A 364 -3.38 -12.53 24.52
C LEU A 364 -3.78 -14.01 24.47
N LYS A 365 -3.27 -14.85 25.39
CA LYS A 365 -3.71 -16.25 25.50
C LYS A 365 -5.20 -16.38 25.81
N ALA A 366 -5.75 -15.56 26.71
CA ALA A 366 -7.18 -15.55 27.00
C ALA A 366 -8.03 -15.10 25.79
N PHE A 367 -7.56 -14.12 25.03
CA PHE A 367 -8.20 -13.70 23.79
C PHE A 367 -8.22 -14.83 22.74
N LEU A 368 -7.09 -15.51 22.54
CA LEU A 368 -6.99 -16.62 21.58
C LEU A 368 -7.90 -17.81 21.91
N GLN A 369 -8.21 -18.04 23.18
CA GLN A 369 -9.16 -19.09 23.60
C GLN A 369 -10.61 -18.74 23.22
N THR A 370 -10.98 -17.46 23.27
CA THR A 370 -12.37 -17.01 23.07
C THR A 370 -12.65 -16.59 21.62
N PHE A 371 -11.65 -16.07 20.91
CA PHE A 371 -11.80 -15.48 19.59
C PHE A 371 -12.34 -16.46 18.51
N PRO A 372 -11.90 -17.72 18.40
CA PRO A 372 -12.43 -18.64 17.40
C PRO A 372 -13.94 -18.88 17.53
N GLU A 373 -14.46 -18.93 18.75
CA GLU A 373 -15.90 -19.06 18.99
C GLU A 373 -16.66 -17.82 18.51
N LYS A 374 -16.10 -16.62 18.70
CA LYS A 374 -16.67 -15.36 18.20
C LYS A 374 -16.69 -15.27 16.69
N VAL A 375 -15.61 -15.68 16.02
CA VAL A 375 -15.58 -15.76 14.56
C VAL A 375 -16.65 -16.71 14.04
N ASN A 376 -16.89 -17.83 14.73
CA ASN A 376 -17.95 -18.78 14.37
C ASN A 376 -19.35 -18.19 14.58
N GLU A 377 -19.57 -17.45 15.66
CA GLU A 377 -20.82 -16.72 15.93
C GLU A 377 -21.16 -15.74 14.79
N TYR A 378 -20.17 -14.96 14.34
CA TYR A 378 -20.35 -14.03 13.22
C TYR A 378 -20.65 -14.75 11.91
N ASN A 379 -19.88 -15.81 11.65
CA ASN A 379 -20.04 -16.60 10.43
C ASN A 379 -21.42 -17.27 10.38
N GLN A 380 -21.91 -17.78 11.51
CA GLN A 380 -23.23 -18.39 11.61
C GLN A 380 -24.34 -17.37 11.30
N LEU A 381 -24.23 -16.15 11.83
CA LEU A 381 -25.21 -15.10 11.56
C LEU A 381 -25.22 -14.68 10.08
N LEU A 382 -24.04 -14.52 9.47
CA LEU A 382 -23.93 -14.05 8.09
C LEU A 382 -24.21 -15.14 7.04
N MET A 383 -23.69 -16.37 7.24
CA MET A 383 -23.93 -17.48 6.31
C MET A 383 -25.39 -17.93 6.30
N SER A 384 -26.08 -17.89 7.45
CA SER A 384 -27.51 -18.24 7.51
C SER A 384 -28.42 -17.16 6.92
N ASN A 385 -27.93 -15.92 6.85
CA ASN A 385 -28.71 -14.80 6.34
C ASN A 385 -28.85 -14.84 4.81
N ARG A 386 -30.07 -15.07 4.33
CA ARG A 386 -30.40 -15.07 2.90
C ARG A 386 -30.11 -13.73 2.22
N ILE A 387 -30.27 -12.61 2.93
CA ILE A 387 -30.00 -11.27 2.39
C ILE A 387 -28.51 -11.12 2.12
N TRP A 388 -27.66 -11.54 3.07
CA TRP A 388 -26.21 -11.50 2.90
C TRP A 388 -25.79 -12.30 1.66
N VAL A 389 -26.18 -13.57 1.61
CA VAL A 389 -25.85 -14.46 0.48
C VAL A 389 -26.39 -13.89 -0.83
N GLY A 390 -27.62 -13.37 -0.85
CA GLY A 390 -28.22 -12.77 -2.05
C GLY A 390 -27.54 -11.48 -2.53
N ARG A 391 -26.81 -10.78 -1.66
CA ARG A 391 -26.11 -9.52 -1.99
C ARG A 391 -24.62 -9.70 -2.24
N THR A 392 -24.03 -10.82 -1.83
CA THR A 392 -22.60 -11.09 -1.98
C THR A 392 -22.28 -12.15 -3.02
N LYS A 393 -23.15 -13.15 -3.17
CA LYS A 393 -22.92 -14.28 -4.06
C LYS A 393 -23.16 -13.86 -5.51
N ASP A 394 -22.25 -14.24 -6.39
CA ASP A 394 -22.28 -13.90 -7.82
C ASP A 394 -22.28 -12.36 -8.10
N VAL A 395 -21.83 -11.56 -7.13
CA VAL A 395 -21.69 -10.08 -7.25
C VAL A 395 -20.21 -9.69 -7.35
N ALA A 396 -19.89 -8.83 -8.33
CA ALA A 396 -18.54 -8.35 -8.63
C ALA A 396 -17.53 -9.49 -8.79
N VAL A 397 -17.85 -10.41 -9.71
CA VAL A 397 -17.03 -11.56 -10.07
C VAL A 397 -15.78 -11.07 -10.81
N ILE A 398 -14.61 -11.45 -10.31
CA ILE A 398 -13.31 -11.13 -10.93
C ILE A 398 -12.66 -12.45 -11.35
N SER A 399 -12.34 -12.60 -12.63
CA SER A 399 -11.63 -13.78 -13.14
C SER A 399 -10.19 -13.81 -12.62
N ALA A 400 -9.58 -14.99 -12.56
CA ALA A 400 -8.18 -15.13 -12.14
C ALA A 400 -7.23 -14.34 -13.07
N GLU A 401 -7.47 -14.40 -14.38
CA GLU A 401 -6.66 -13.70 -15.39
C GLU A 401 -6.80 -12.18 -15.26
N ASP A 402 -8.02 -11.66 -15.08
CA ASP A 402 -8.22 -10.23 -14.87
C ASP A 402 -7.59 -9.79 -13.54
N ALA A 403 -7.72 -10.57 -12.46
CA ALA A 403 -7.11 -10.21 -11.18
C ALA A 403 -5.60 -10.03 -11.28
N ILE A 404 -4.91 -10.89 -12.04
CA ILE A 404 -3.48 -10.79 -12.30
C ILE A 404 -3.17 -9.59 -13.20
N ASN A 405 -3.91 -9.40 -14.29
CA ASN A 405 -3.72 -8.30 -15.23
C ASN A 405 -3.92 -6.91 -14.62
N PHE A 406 -4.84 -6.79 -13.64
CA PHE A 406 -5.06 -5.56 -12.89
C PHE A 406 -4.06 -5.35 -11.73
N GLY A 407 -3.18 -6.32 -11.45
CA GLY A 407 -2.24 -6.24 -10.33
C GLY A 407 -2.92 -6.33 -8.95
N LEU A 408 -4.06 -7.01 -8.85
CA LEU A 408 -4.79 -7.14 -7.59
C LEU A 408 -4.02 -8.03 -6.62
N THR A 409 -4.02 -7.68 -5.33
CA THR A 409 -3.29 -8.42 -4.29
C THR A 409 -4.19 -8.85 -3.12
N GLY A 410 -3.67 -9.77 -2.30
CA GLY A 410 -4.31 -10.20 -1.05
C GLY A 410 -5.61 -10.98 -1.25
N PRO A 411 -6.65 -10.75 -0.40
CA PRO A 411 -7.91 -11.49 -0.47
C PRO A 411 -8.66 -11.36 -1.80
N SER A 412 -8.46 -10.26 -2.54
CA SER A 412 -9.09 -10.08 -3.85
C SER A 412 -8.53 -11.05 -4.88
N LEU A 413 -7.19 -11.24 -4.89
CA LEU A 413 -6.52 -12.20 -5.77
C LEU A 413 -6.83 -13.65 -5.37
N ARG A 414 -6.74 -13.96 -4.07
CA ARG A 414 -7.05 -15.30 -3.54
C ARG A 414 -8.52 -15.69 -3.71
N GLY A 415 -9.44 -14.74 -3.57
CA GLY A 415 -10.86 -14.97 -3.81
C GLY A 415 -11.15 -15.42 -5.24
N SER A 416 -10.39 -14.92 -6.21
CA SER A 416 -10.48 -15.27 -7.64
C SER A 416 -9.84 -16.61 -8.01
N GLY A 417 -9.26 -17.34 -7.04
CA GLY A 417 -8.72 -18.69 -7.26
C GLY A 417 -7.21 -18.76 -7.51
N VAL A 418 -6.49 -17.64 -7.37
CA VAL A 418 -5.02 -17.60 -7.50
C VAL A 418 -4.39 -17.83 -6.14
N ASP A 419 -3.66 -18.93 -6.00
CA ASP A 419 -2.93 -19.28 -4.76
C ASP A 419 -1.65 -18.46 -4.63
N TYR A 420 -1.76 -17.23 -4.13
CA TYR A 420 -0.61 -16.34 -3.89
C TYR A 420 -0.69 -15.66 -2.53
N ASP A 421 0.38 -15.77 -1.74
CA ASP A 421 0.57 -15.04 -0.49
C ASP A 421 2.05 -14.78 -0.21
N VAL A 422 2.43 -13.50 -0.08
CA VAL A 422 3.83 -13.09 0.10
C VAL A 422 4.50 -13.81 1.29
N ARG A 423 3.77 -14.12 2.37
CA ARG A 423 4.33 -14.77 3.57
C ARG A 423 4.78 -16.22 3.34
N LYS A 424 4.23 -16.92 2.35
CA LYS A 424 4.70 -18.27 1.93
C LYS A 424 5.73 -18.20 0.82
N TYR A 425 5.57 -17.25 -0.09
CA TYR A 425 6.40 -17.15 -1.30
C TYR A 425 7.76 -16.51 -1.02
N GLU A 426 7.77 -15.44 -0.24
CA GLU A 426 8.97 -14.75 0.24
C GLU A 426 8.84 -14.59 1.76
N PRO A 427 9.06 -15.68 2.52
CA PRO A 427 8.82 -15.68 3.95
C PRO A 427 9.69 -14.65 4.65
N TYR A 428 9.10 -14.04 5.68
CA TYR A 428 9.73 -12.99 6.45
C TYR A 428 9.40 -13.11 7.93
N GLY A 429 10.23 -12.49 8.77
CA GLY A 429 10.18 -12.70 10.20
C GLY A 429 10.21 -14.19 10.53
N VAL A 430 9.10 -14.71 11.05
CA VAL A 430 8.98 -16.10 11.50
C VAL A 430 7.92 -16.90 10.73
N TYR A 431 7.45 -16.40 9.59
CA TYR A 431 6.42 -17.09 8.79
C TYR A 431 6.87 -18.45 8.22
N ASP A 432 8.18 -18.69 8.16
CA ASP A 432 8.82 -19.94 7.74
C ASP A 432 8.76 -21.04 8.82
N LYS A 433 8.78 -20.69 10.10
CA LYS A 433 8.76 -21.64 11.23
C LYS A 433 7.36 -22.01 11.71
N VAL A 434 6.33 -21.32 11.24
CA VAL A 434 4.94 -21.54 11.65
C VAL A 434 4.13 -22.31 10.61
N GLU A 435 3.27 -23.20 11.08
CA GLU A 435 2.39 -24.00 10.24
C GLU A 435 1.01 -23.34 10.10
N TRP A 436 0.65 -23.02 8.86
CA TRP A 436 -0.64 -22.41 8.50
C TRP A 436 -0.95 -22.64 7.02
N GLU A 437 -2.22 -22.48 6.67
CA GLU A 437 -2.77 -22.72 5.33
C GLU A 437 -3.26 -21.41 4.70
N VAL A 438 -3.09 -21.28 3.38
CA VAL A 438 -3.57 -20.12 2.62
C VAL A 438 -4.99 -20.42 2.11
N PRO A 439 -6.02 -19.67 2.52
CA PRO A 439 -7.38 -19.87 2.01
C PRO A 439 -7.52 -19.31 0.60
N VAL A 440 -8.07 -20.12 -0.31
CA VAL A 440 -8.26 -19.77 -1.73
C VAL A 440 -9.74 -19.94 -2.09
N GLY A 441 -10.32 -18.91 -2.72
CA GLY A 441 -11.69 -18.90 -3.24
C GLY A 441 -11.80 -19.68 -4.55
N LYS A 442 -13.02 -19.85 -5.08
CA LYS A 442 -13.24 -20.66 -6.30
C LYS A 442 -13.90 -19.89 -7.44
N ARG A 443 -14.77 -18.94 -7.12
CA ARG A 443 -15.62 -18.22 -8.06
C ARG A 443 -15.17 -16.78 -8.30
N GLY A 444 -14.43 -16.18 -7.37
CA GLY A 444 -14.01 -14.78 -7.49
C GLY A 444 -15.09 -13.76 -7.16
N ASP A 445 -16.18 -14.18 -6.50
CA ASP A 445 -17.25 -13.29 -6.07
C ASP A 445 -16.93 -12.60 -4.73
N THR A 446 -17.78 -11.65 -4.35
CA THR A 446 -17.63 -10.93 -3.08
C THR A 446 -17.78 -11.86 -1.88
N TYR A 447 -18.58 -12.92 -2.01
CA TYR A 447 -18.76 -13.94 -0.97
C TYR A 447 -17.48 -14.76 -0.72
N ASP A 448 -16.78 -15.20 -1.76
CA ASP A 448 -15.50 -15.91 -1.63
C ASP A 448 -14.44 -15.01 -0.99
N ARG A 449 -14.39 -13.72 -1.35
CA ARG A 449 -13.51 -12.74 -0.69
C ARG A 449 -13.84 -12.56 0.80
N TYR A 450 -15.11 -12.62 1.17
CA TYR A 450 -15.55 -12.63 2.57
C TYR A 450 -15.07 -13.90 3.28
N TRP A 451 -15.29 -15.07 2.67
CA TRP A 451 -14.91 -16.34 3.25
C TRP A 451 -13.39 -16.45 3.47
N VAL A 452 -12.58 -16.01 2.50
CA VAL A 452 -11.12 -15.94 2.61
C VAL A 452 -10.69 -15.12 3.83
N ARG A 453 -11.26 -13.92 4.04
CA ARG A 453 -10.93 -13.07 5.20
C ARG A 453 -11.36 -13.68 6.53
N MET A 454 -12.50 -14.37 6.57
CA MET A 454 -12.95 -15.09 7.77
C MET A 454 -11.99 -16.22 8.14
N GLU A 455 -11.50 -16.95 7.14
CA GLU A 455 -10.53 -18.01 7.37
C GLU A 455 -9.14 -17.46 7.72
N GLU A 456 -8.71 -16.35 7.10
CA GLU A 456 -7.48 -15.65 7.48
C GLU A 456 -7.48 -15.26 8.96
N MET A 457 -8.61 -14.79 9.53
CA MET A 457 -8.69 -14.53 10.97
C MET A 457 -8.43 -15.77 11.84
N ARG A 458 -8.89 -16.95 11.42
CA ARG A 458 -8.63 -18.22 12.14
C ARG A 458 -7.15 -18.62 12.02
N GLN A 459 -6.58 -18.51 10.82
CA GLN A 459 -5.18 -18.81 10.58
C GLN A 459 -4.26 -17.84 11.34
N SER A 460 -4.60 -16.55 11.40
CA SER A 460 -3.87 -15.56 12.22
C SER A 460 -3.88 -15.93 13.70
N ALA A 461 -5.03 -16.32 14.26
CA ALA A 461 -5.09 -16.78 15.65
C ALA A 461 -4.22 -18.02 15.89
N ARG A 462 -4.19 -18.96 14.93
CA ARG A 462 -3.33 -20.15 14.96
C ARG A 462 -1.84 -19.79 14.89
N ILE A 463 -1.45 -18.83 14.05
CA ILE A 463 -0.06 -18.35 13.94
C ILE A 463 0.37 -17.71 15.26
N ILE A 464 -0.45 -16.83 15.84
CA ILE A 464 -0.12 -16.15 17.10
C ILE A 464 0.08 -17.19 18.22
N ALA A 465 -0.80 -18.19 18.32
CA ALA A 465 -0.68 -19.24 19.33
C ALA A 465 0.66 -20.00 19.22
N GLN A 466 1.06 -20.40 18.00
CA GLN A 466 2.34 -21.07 17.75
C GLN A 466 3.54 -20.18 18.07
N CYS A 467 3.50 -18.91 17.66
CA CYS A 467 4.57 -17.96 17.95
C CYS A 467 4.76 -17.75 19.46
N LEU A 468 3.68 -17.72 20.24
CA LEU A 468 3.76 -17.56 21.70
C LEU A 468 4.38 -18.76 22.41
N ASP A 469 4.18 -19.97 21.88
CA ASP A 469 4.73 -21.19 22.46
C ASP A 469 6.20 -21.43 22.08
N GLN A 470 6.63 -20.90 20.93
CA GLN A 470 8.00 -21.05 20.39
C GLN A 470 8.93 -19.87 20.69
N MET A 471 8.44 -18.80 21.34
CA MET A 471 9.18 -17.56 21.50
C MET A 471 10.47 -17.74 22.35
N PRO A 472 11.67 -17.49 21.79
CA PRO A 472 12.91 -17.59 22.54
C PRO A 472 13.15 -16.35 23.43
N GLU A 473 13.93 -16.51 24.48
CA GLU A 473 14.52 -15.39 25.22
C GLU A 473 15.68 -14.78 24.43
N GLY A 474 15.83 -13.45 24.47
CA GLY A 474 16.85 -12.76 23.69
C GLY A 474 16.70 -11.24 23.67
N PRO A 475 17.60 -10.52 23.00
CA PRO A 475 17.50 -9.09 22.81
C PRO A 475 16.37 -8.73 21.82
N ILE A 476 15.78 -7.55 21.99
CA ILE A 476 14.69 -7.03 21.15
C ILE A 476 15.16 -6.08 20.03
N MET A 477 16.43 -5.68 20.06
CA MET A 477 17.06 -4.81 19.07
C MET A 477 18.42 -5.38 18.66
N ALA A 478 18.78 -5.21 17.39
CA ALA A 478 20.10 -5.57 16.88
C ALA A 478 21.20 -4.68 17.49
N ASP A 479 22.42 -5.19 17.53
CA ASP A 479 23.58 -4.46 18.08
C ASP A 479 24.35 -3.77 16.95
N VAL A 480 23.81 -2.63 16.48
CA VAL A 480 24.44 -1.78 15.45
C VAL A 480 24.51 -0.33 15.94
N PRO A 481 25.57 0.07 16.67
CA PRO A 481 25.65 1.37 17.34
C PRO A 481 25.56 2.59 16.42
N HIS A 482 25.84 2.43 15.12
CA HIS A 482 25.77 3.52 14.14
C HIS A 482 24.35 3.83 13.65
N VAL A 483 23.42 2.88 13.80
CA VAL A 483 22.04 2.97 13.28
C VAL A 483 21.04 2.99 14.42
N ILE A 484 21.28 2.15 15.43
CA ILE A 484 20.34 1.88 16.50
C ILE A 484 20.77 2.68 17.74
N PRO A 485 19.87 3.48 18.34
CA PRO A 485 20.21 4.24 19.52
C PRO A 485 20.52 3.31 20.70
N PRO A 486 21.62 3.55 21.44
CA PRO A 486 21.97 2.71 22.57
C PRO A 486 20.98 2.85 23.73
N PRO A 487 20.85 1.83 24.60
CA PRO A 487 19.97 1.89 25.77
C PRO A 487 20.28 3.11 26.65
N LYS A 488 19.23 3.76 27.17
CA LYS A 488 19.35 4.99 27.97
C LYS A 488 20.27 4.83 29.18
N ALA A 489 20.30 3.66 29.82
CA ALA A 489 21.20 3.38 30.94
C ALA A 489 22.69 3.42 30.55
N LYS A 490 23.05 3.04 29.31
CA LYS A 490 24.42 3.14 28.78
C LYS A 490 24.76 4.58 28.39
N VAL A 491 23.82 5.29 27.75
CA VAL A 491 23.96 6.71 27.38
C VAL A 491 24.35 7.60 28.57
N MET A 492 23.80 7.31 29.76
CA MET A 492 24.07 8.11 30.97
C MET A 492 25.41 7.78 31.65
N ARG A 493 26.11 6.71 31.22
CA ARG A 493 27.35 6.22 31.85
C ARG A 493 28.56 6.30 30.94
N ASP A 494 28.35 6.05 29.66
CA ASP A 494 29.39 5.90 28.65
C ASP A 494 29.34 7.05 27.63
N MET A 495 30.50 7.64 27.37
CA MET A 495 30.64 8.77 26.45
C MET A 495 30.41 8.33 25.00
N GLU A 496 30.84 7.14 24.59
CA GLU A 496 30.66 6.65 23.22
C GLU A 496 29.17 6.47 22.92
N SER A 497 28.44 5.83 23.84
CA SER A 497 26.98 5.67 23.77
C SER A 497 26.26 7.02 23.66
N LEU A 498 26.72 8.05 24.38
CA LEU A 498 26.16 9.40 24.31
C LEU A 498 26.40 10.06 22.94
N ILE A 499 27.61 9.92 22.40
CA ILE A 499 27.95 10.45 21.07
C ILE A 499 27.07 9.79 20.00
N HIS A 500 26.93 8.46 20.03
CA HIS A 500 26.07 7.74 19.10
C HIS A 500 24.61 8.19 19.21
N HIS A 501 24.07 8.28 20.43
CA HIS A 501 22.71 8.77 20.66
C HIS A 501 22.53 10.18 20.08
N PHE A 502 23.45 11.11 20.36
CA PHE A 502 23.36 12.48 19.88
C PHE A 502 23.40 12.56 18.34
N ILE A 503 24.31 11.84 17.69
CA ILE A 503 24.43 11.84 16.22
C ILE A 503 23.16 11.26 15.58
N ILE A 504 22.67 10.13 16.09
CA ILE A 504 21.49 9.44 15.53
C ILE A 504 20.26 10.33 15.58
N PHE A 505 20.02 11.05 16.67
CA PHE A 505 18.85 11.93 16.80
C PHE A 505 18.99 13.31 16.16
N THR A 506 20.21 13.81 15.93
CA THR A 506 20.42 15.13 15.32
C THR A 506 20.66 15.07 13.81
N GLN A 507 21.46 14.13 13.33
CA GLN A 507 21.83 14.01 11.92
C GLN A 507 21.16 12.83 11.21
N GLY A 508 20.68 11.84 11.97
CA GLY A 508 20.25 10.55 11.43
C GLY A 508 21.44 9.69 10.97
N PHE A 509 21.18 8.41 10.71
CA PHE A 509 22.17 7.54 10.07
C PHE A 509 22.13 7.73 8.54
N LYS A 510 23.25 7.46 7.88
CA LYS A 510 23.38 7.57 6.41
C LYS A 510 23.47 6.16 5.81
N PRO A 511 22.43 5.67 5.13
CA PRO A 511 22.49 4.38 4.46
C PRO A 511 23.43 4.41 3.24
N PRO A 512 23.89 3.24 2.77
CA PRO A 512 24.60 3.15 1.50
C PRO A 512 23.69 3.60 0.36
N LYS A 513 24.28 4.17 -0.70
CA LYS A 513 23.53 4.50 -1.92
C LYS A 513 23.03 3.20 -2.54
N GLY A 514 21.72 3.08 -2.67
CA GLY A 514 21.08 1.91 -3.23
C GLY A 514 19.58 2.07 -3.21
N GLU A 515 18.90 1.12 -3.83
CA GLU A 515 17.45 1.04 -3.86
C GLU A 515 17.05 -0.37 -3.44
N THR A 516 15.85 -0.49 -2.89
CA THR A 516 15.31 -1.80 -2.56
C THR A 516 13.79 -1.80 -2.69
N TYR A 517 13.25 -2.97 -2.99
CA TYR A 517 11.83 -3.26 -2.97
C TYR A 517 11.61 -4.49 -2.10
N CYS A 518 10.81 -4.33 -1.05
CA CYS A 518 10.57 -5.36 -0.04
C CYS A 518 9.17 -5.93 -0.16
#